data_AF-A0A5C8VMM4-F1
#
_entry.id   AF-A0A5C8VMM4-F1
#
_cell.length_a   1.000
_cell.length_b   1.000
_cell.length_c   1.000
_cell.angle_alpha   90.00
_cell.angle_beta   90.00
_cell.angle_gamma   90.00
#
_symmetry.space_group_name_H-M   'P 1'
#
loop_
_entity.id
_entity.type
_entity.pdbx_description
1 polymer ?
#
loop_
_entity_poly.entity_id
_entity_poly.type
_entity_poly.pdbx_seq_one_letter_code
_entity_poly.pdbx_strand_id
1 'polypeptide(L)'
;MDETVVQPILSAAERKHRAKRFDEGVKLIATFFNATAILTLGTAFISPLVQHPADVFTNNGWAFLLASVILHLIGQIALRVFLRAEE
;
A
#
# COMPACT_ATOMS: atom_id res chain seq x y z
N MET A 1 -20.46 6.21 46.21
CA MET A 1 -19.63 6.91 45.21
C MET A 1 -19.57 5.98 44.03
N ASP A 2 -20.47 6.19 43.08
CA ASP A 2 -20.57 5.37 41.86
C ASP A 2 -19.81 6.12 40.77
N GLU A 3 -18.53 5.78 40.61
CA GLU A 3 -17.72 6.25 39.50
C GLU A 3 -18.13 5.44 38.27
N THR A 4 -19.30 5.76 37.72
CA THR A 4 -19.65 5.37 36.36
C THR A 4 -18.59 5.99 35.47
N VAL A 5 -17.63 5.18 35.03
CA VAL A 5 -16.60 5.53 34.06
C VAL A 5 -17.33 6.03 32.81
N VAL A 6 -17.52 7.35 32.73
CA VAL A 6 -17.95 8.02 31.51
C VAL A 6 -16.78 7.83 30.55
N GLN A 7 -16.84 6.77 29.75
CA GLN A 7 -16.01 6.68 28.56
C GLN A 7 -16.26 7.99 27.80
N PRO A 8 -15.21 8.79 27.49
CA PRO A 8 -15.42 9.99 26.73
C PRO A 8 -15.92 9.55 25.35
N ILE A 9 -17.22 9.64 25.14
CA ILE A 9 -17.85 9.40 23.84
C ILE A 9 -17.30 10.51 22.95
N LEU A 10 -16.22 10.21 22.21
CA LEU A 10 -15.62 11.10 21.22
C LEU A 10 -16.74 11.78 20.44
N SER A 11 -16.73 13.10 20.34
CA SER A 11 -17.75 13.84 19.60
C SER A 11 -17.82 13.35 18.16
N ALA A 12 -18.98 13.50 17.50
CA ALA A 12 -19.12 13.08 16.11
C ALA A 12 -18.07 13.72 15.18
N ALA A 13 -17.67 14.96 15.48
CA ALA A 13 -16.60 15.68 14.77
C ALA A 13 -15.22 15.00 14.95
N GLU A 14 -14.87 14.60 16.18
CA GLU A 14 -13.59 13.92 16.44
C GLU A 14 -13.53 12.53 15.83
N ARG A 15 -14.65 11.78 15.82
CA ARG A 15 -14.74 10.49 15.13
C ARG A 15 -14.54 10.65 13.62
N LYS A 16 -15.21 11.65 13.02
CA LYS A 16 -15.06 11.97 11.59
C LYS A 16 -13.63 12.39 11.25
N HIS A 17 -13.00 13.21 12.09
CA HIS A 17 -11.62 13.64 11.88
C HIS A 17 -10.62 12.48 12.00
N ARG A 18 -10.85 11.53 12.92
CA ARG A 18 -10.03 10.32 13.04
C ARG A 18 -10.19 9.39 11.84
N ALA A 19 -11.42 9.16 11.36
CA ALA A 19 -11.67 8.39 10.15
C ALA A 19 -10.94 8.99 8.94
N LYS A 20 -11.08 10.31 8.72
CA LYS A 20 -10.37 11.00 7.63
C LYS A 20 -8.84 10.81 7.68
N ARG A 21 -8.22 10.94 8.86
CA ARG A 21 -6.76 10.72 9.00
C ARG A 21 -6.35 9.27 8.73
N PHE A 22 -7.18 8.31 9.12
CA PHE A 22 -6.94 6.90 8.82
C PHE A 22 -6.94 6.67 7.31
N ASP A 23 -7.94 7.21 6.61
CA ASP A 23 -8.11 7.08 5.17
C ASP A 23 -6.97 7.73 4.38
N GLU A 24 -6.52 8.92 4.81
CA GLU A 24 -5.31 9.55 4.26
C GLU A 24 -4.07 8.67 4.47
N GLY A 25 -3.93 8.04 5.64
CA GLY A 25 -2.85 7.10 5.93
C GLY A 25 -2.87 5.86 5.03
N VAL A 26 -4.05 5.27 4.82
CA VAL A 26 -4.24 4.13 3.91
C VAL A 26 -3.86 4.50 2.48
N LYS A 27 -4.32 5.67 2.01
CA LYS A 27 -3.99 6.19 0.67
C LYS A 27 -2.48 6.39 0.50
N LEU A 28 -1.81 6.91 1.52
CA LEU A 28 -0.35 7.10 1.50
C LEU A 28 0.39 5.75 1.42
N ILE A 29 0.00 4.77 2.25
CA ILE A 29 0.59 3.43 2.25
C ILE A 29 0.40 2.74 0.90
N ALA A 30 -0.82 2.79 0.34
CA ALA A 30 -1.09 2.22 -0.98
C ALA A 30 -0.27 2.88 -2.08
N THR A 31 -0.13 4.21 -2.03
CA THR A 31 0.71 4.97 -2.96
C THR A 31 2.17 4.53 -2.86
N PHE A 32 2.68 4.34 -1.65
CA PHE A 32 4.04 3.85 -1.43
C PHE A 32 4.25 2.46 -2.06
N PHE A 33 3.38 1.49 -1.75
CA PHE A 33 3.46 0.14 -2.33
C PHE A 33 3.38 0.14 -3.86
N ASN A 34 2.51 0.96 -4.44
CA ASN A 34 2.39 1.09 -5.89
C ASN A 34 3.64 1.72 -6.51
N ALA A 35 4.20 2.77 -5.90
CA ALA A 35 5.44 3.39 -6.38
C ALA A 35 6.62 2.42 -6.30
N THR A 36 6.74 1.67 -5.21
CA THR A 36 7.77 0.63 -5.08
C THR A 36 7.55 -0.49 -6.09
N ALA A 37 6.32 -0.92 -6.35
CA ALA A 37 6.02 -1.90 -7.40
C ALA A 37 6.52 -1.45 -8.78
N ILE A 38 6.28 -0.19 -9.15
CA ILE A 38 6.77 0.39 -10.42
C ILE A 38 8.30 0.42 -10.45
N LEU A 39 8.95 0.82 -9.34
CA LEU A 39 10.42 0.81 -9.24
C LEU A 39 10.98 -0.61 -9.41
N THR A 40 10.41 -1.59 -8.71
CA THR A 40 10.80 -3.00 -8.82
C THR A 40 10.61 -3.54 -10.24
N LEU A 41 9.51 -3.14 -10.90
CA LEU A 41 9.24 -3.49 -12.30
C LEU A 41 10.33 -2.89 -13.20
N GLY A 42 10.64 -1.60 -13.03
CA GLY A 42 11.71 -0.93 -13.78
C GLY A 42 13.05 -1.63 -13.63
N THR A 43 13.42 -2.02 -12.41
CA THR A 43 14.65 -2.78 -12.14
C THR A 43 14.68 -4.12 -12.88
N ALA A 44 13.55 -4.83 -12.95
CA ALA A 44 13.45 -6.10 -13.67
C ALA A 44 13.82 -5.99 -15.16
N PHE A 45 13.55 -4.83 -15.78
CA PHE A 45 13.84 -4.58 -17.20
C PHE A 45 15.17 -3.84 -17.42
N ILE A 46 15.53 -2.88 -16.56
CA ILE A 46 16.75 -2.07 -16.71
C ILE A 46 17.99 -2.91 -16.40
N SER A 47 17.96 -3.75 -15.36
CA SER A 47 19.15 -4.50 -14.95
C SER A 47 19.68 -5.45 -16.04
N PRO A 48 18.83 -6.23 -16.74
CA PRO A 48 19.28 -7.02 -17.88
C PRO A 48 19.79 -6.16 -19.03
N LEU A 49 19.12 -5.05 -19.36
CA LEU A 49 19.53 -4.16 -20.47
C LEU A 49 20.95 -3.59 -20.28
N VAL A 50 21.36 -3.36 -19.03
CA VAL A 50 22.69 -2.82 -18.70
C VAL A 50 23.77 -3.91 -18.61
N GLN A 51 23.43 -5.10 -18.13
CA GLN A 51 24.42 -6.15 -17.85
C GLN A 51 24.47 -7.26 -18.92
N HIS A 52 23.32 -7.79 -19.34
CA HIS A 52 23.20 -8.87 -20.32
C HIS A 52 21.85 -8.77 -21.05
N PRO A 53 21.74 -7.99 -22.15
CA PRO A 53 20.46 -7.60 -22.75
C PRO A 53 19.61 -8.75 -23.28
N ALA A 54 20.16 -9.96 -23.41
CA ALA A 54 19.45 -11.16 -23.86
C ALA A 54 18.85 -12.01 -22.71
N ASP A 55 19.17 -11.73 -21.44
CA ASP A 55 18.94 -12.65 -20.30
C ASP A 55 17.89 -12.17 -19.28
N VAL A 56 16.93 -11.34 -19.69
CA VAL A 56 15.82 -10.85 -18.83
C VAL A 56 15.08 -12.01 -18.13
N PHE A 57 14.97 -13.15 -18.80
CA PHE A 57 14.23 -14.32 -18.33
C PHE A 57 15.09 -15.40 -17.68
N THR A 58 16.42 -15.30 -17.79
CA THR A 58 17.36 -16.35 -17.39
C THR A 58 17.97 -16.09 -16.01
N ASN A 59 18.03 -14.83 -15.57
CA ASN A 59 18.78 -14.41 -14.38
C ASN A 59 17.90 -13.67 -13.34
N ASN A 60 16.97 -14.38 -12.70
CA ASN A 60 16.10 -13.88 -11.61
C ASN A 60 15.16 -12.69 -11.92
N GLY A 61 15.05 -12.20 -13.17
CA GLY A 61 14.11 -11.13 -13.54
C GLY A 61 12.65 -11.43 -13.19
N TRP A 62 12.25 -12.71 -13.27
CA TRP A 62 10.94 -13.19 -12.84
C TRP A 62 10.62 -12.90 -11.37
N ALA A 63 11.63 -12.93 -10.48
CA ALA A 63 11.43 -12.64 -9.06
C ALA A 63 11.06 -11.17 -8.85
N PHE A 64 11.68 -10.25 -9.60
CA PHE A 64 11.35 -8.83 -9.55
C PHE A 64 9.98 -8.53 -10.18
N LEU A 65 9.61 -9.20 -11.27
CA LEU A 65 8.26 -9.11 -11.83
C LEU A 65 7.20 -9.56 -10.82
N LEU A 66 7.40 -10.74 -10.20
CA LEU A 66 6.48 -11.27 -9.22
C LEU A 66 6.39 -10.36 -7.99
N ALA A 67 7.54 -9.88 -7.48
CA ALA A 67 7.58 -8.94 -6.37
C ALA A 67 6.82 -7.65 -6.69
N SER A 68 7.00 -7.09 -7.90
CA SER A 68 6.25 -5.90 -8.35
C SER A 68 4.74 -6.13 -8.31
N VAL A 69 4.26 -7.27 -8.85
CA VAL A 69 2.83 -7.62 -8.82
C VAL A 69 2.33 -7.76 -7.39
N ILE A 70 3.07 -8.44 -6.50
CA ILE A 70 2.69 -8.59 -5.10
C ILE A 70 2.58 -7.22 -4.41
N LEU A 71 3.57 -6.34 -4.58
CA LEU A 71 3.52 -5.00 -3.99
C LEU A 71 2.32 -4.20 -4.50
N HIS A 72 2.05 -4.25 -5.80
CA HIS A 72 0.88 -3.57 -6.37
C HIS A 72 -0.43 -4.12 -5.80
N LEU A 73 -0.54 -5.44 -5.66
CA LEU A 73 -1.73 -6.09 -5.09
C LEU A 73 -1.93 -5.72 -3.62
N ILE A 74 -0.85 -5.62 -2.82
CA ILE A 74 -0.94 -5.16 -1.43
C ILE A 74 -1.51 -3.73 -1.37
N GLY A 75 -1.00 -2.82 -2.21
CA GLY A 75 -1.53 -1.46 -2.30
C GLY A 75 -3.00 -1.42 -2.69
N GLN A 76 -3.41 -2.21 -3.68
CA GLN A 76 -4.81 -2.31 -4.12
C GLN A 76 -5.73 -2.91 -3.05
N ILE A 77 -5.27 -3.96 -2.35
CA ILE A 77 -6.02 -4.58 -1.25
C ILE A 77 -6.18 -3.59 -0.10
N ALA A 78 -5.14 -2.84 0.25
CA ALA A 78 -5.23 -1.81 1.29
C ALA A 78 -6.32 -0.78 0.98
N LEU A 79 -6.36 -0.25 -0.25
CA LEU A 79 -7.43 0.67 -0.66
C LEU A 79 -8.80 -0.02 -0.60
N ARG A 80 -8.92 -1.23 -1.15
CA ARG A 80 -10.21 -1.94 -1.27
C ARG A 80 -10.78 -2.41 0.06
N VAL A 81 -9.95 -2.77 1.03
CA VAL A 81 -10.41 -3.26 2.34
C VAL A 81 -10.70 -2.08 3.28
N PHE A 82 -9.85 -1.05 3.28
CA PHE A 82 -9.95 0.01 4.28
C PHE A 82 -10.77 1.23 3.83
N LEU A 83 -10.86 1.54 2.52
CA LEU A 83 -11.64 2.69 2.03
C LEU A 83 -13.06 2.32 1.59
N ARG A 84 -13.39 1.02 1.45
CA ARG A 84 -14.74 0.58 1.06
C ARG A 84 -15.79 0.78 2.15
N ALA A 85 -15.38 1.24 3.33
CA ALA A 85 -16.27 1.65 4.40
C ALA A 85 -16.69 3.14 4.31
N GLU A 86 -16.18 3.92 3.34
CA GLU A 86 -16.57 5.32 3.09
C GLU A 86 -17.64 5.50 1.98
N GLU A 87 -18.01 4.44 1.23
CA GLU A 87 -19.13 4.43 0.26
C GLU A 87 -20.44 3.99 0.92
#